data_AF-A0A7K0MVP8-F1
#
_entry.id   AF-A0A7K0MVP8-F1
#
_cell.length_a   1.000
_cell.length_b   1.000
_cell.length_c   1.000
_cell.angle_alpha   90.00
_cell.angle_beta   90.00
_cell.angle_gamma   90.00
#
_symmetry.space_group_name_H-M   'P 1'
#
loop_
_entity.id
_entity.type
_entity.pdbx_description
1 polymer ?
#
loop_
_entity_poly.entity_id
_entity_poly.type
_entity_poly.pdbx_seq_one_letter_code
_entity_poly.pdbx_strand_id
1 'polypeptide(L)'
;MKRLGLSALTLVLILSGCTLVPSQNVELSLGDIPFTWSVPKSISSHLTIETPSNEYSQYATDAGAVAQTLVYYTPDSGSRTIFMGLYYFPSARFKAASRPDEPPSFGSKVVESDGMILSAAGPQDSIYDPSTRDGKNITELYKNVYTAKSYTATKSK
;
A
#
# COMPACT_ATOMS: atom_id res chain seq x y z
N MET A 1 -60.23 34.96 27.56
CA MET A 1 -60.98 33.68 27.51
C MET A 1 -60.49 32.84 26.34
N LYS A 2 -60.30 31.52 26.57
CA LYS A 2 -59.93 30.43 25.62
C LYS A 2 -58.43 30.33 25.28
N ARG A 3 -57.75 29.17 25.25
CA ARG A 3 -57.99 27.77 25.70
C ARG A 3 -56.61 27.04 25.64
N LEU A 4 -56.51 25.97 26.43
CA LEU A 4 -55.46 24.95 26.57
C LEU A 4 -54.62 24.56 25.32
N GLY A 5 -53.41 24.06 25.58
CA GLY A 5 -52.66 23.19 24.66
C GLY A 5 -51.41 22.55 25.30
N LEU A 6 -51.58 21.36 25.86
CA LEU A 6 -50.60 20.43 26.41
C LEU A 6 -49.72 19.81 25.31
N SER A 7 -48.45 19.47 25.59
CA SER A 7 -47.63 18.35 25.03
C SER A 7 -46.21 18.78 24.69
N ALA A 8 -45.15 17.98 24.76
CA ALA A 8 -44.83 16.72 25.43
C ALA A 8 -43.31 16.61 25.22
N LEU A 9 -42.55 16.46 26.30
CA LEU A 9 -41.10 16.32 26.24
C LEU A 9 -40.75 14.96 25.62
N THR A 10 -40.39 14.94 24.33
CA THR A 10 -40.00 13.71 23.63
C THR A 10 -38.49 13.61 23.65
N LEU A 11 -37.97 12.82 24.59
CA LEU A 11 -36.57 12.43 24.66
C LEU A 11 -36.32 11.37 23.57
N VAL A 12 -35.76 11.76 22.44
CA VAL A 12 -35.34 10.83 21.38
C VAL A 12 -34.01 10.20 21.79
N LEU A 13 -34.03 8.92 22.19
CA LEU A 13 -32.83 8.10 22.28
C LEU A 13 -32.27 7.86 20.87
N ILE A 14 -31.16 8.52 20.54
CA ILE A 14 -30.40 8.24 19.33
C ILE A 14 -29.53 7.01 19.63
N LEU A 15 -30.03 5.80 19.34
CA LEU A 15 -29.15 4.64 19.22
C LEU A 15 -28.25 4.86 18.01
N SER A 16 -27.04 5.36 18.25
CA SER A 16 -25.95 5.34 17.26
C SER A 16 -25.51 3.88 17.09
N GLY A 17 -26.28 3.14 16.30
CA GLY A 17 -25.83 1.86 15.76
C GLY A 17 -24.61 2.14 14.90
N CYS A 18 -23.43 1.83 15.42
CA CYS A 18 -22.21 1.76 14.61
C CYS A 18 -22.44 0.63 13.60
N THR A 19 -22.93 0.97 12.41
CA THR A 19 -22.86 0.06 11.27
C THR A 19 -21.37 -0.09 10.95
N LEU A 20 -20.79 -1.21 11.38
CA LEU A 20 -19.48 -1.65 10.92
C LEU A 20 -19.60 -1.92 9.42
N VAL A 21 -19.38 -0.89 8.61
CA VAL A 21 -19.19 -1.05 7.16
C VAL A 21 -17.94 -1.93 7.00
N PRO A 22 -18.06 -3.13 6.40
CA PRO A 22 -16.90 -3.97 6.18
C PRO A 22 -15.85 -3.19 5.39
N SER A 23 -14.61 -3.19 5.88
CA SER A 23 -13.50 -2.54 5.16
C SER A 23 -13.44 -3.10 3.74
N GLN A 24 -13.46 -2.21 2.75
CA GLN A 24 -13.27 -2.57 1.35
C GLN A 24 -11.81 -2.94 1.05
N ASN A 25 -10.90 -2.64 1.98
CA ASN A 25 -9.49 -2.94 1.87
C ASN A 25 -9.05 -4.03 2.87
N VAL A 26 -7.98 -4.72 2.50
CA VAL A 26 -7.23 -5.64 3.36
C VAL A 26 -5.80 -5.17 3.49
N GLU A 27 -5.19 -5.45 4.63
CA GLU A 27 -3.79 -5.13 4.91
C GLU A 27 -2.92 -6.33 4.55
N LEU A 28 -2.01 -6.14 3.59
CA LEU A 28 -1.03 -7.15 3.20
C LEU A 28 0.27 -6.94 3.97
N SER A 29 0.79 -7.98 4.62
CA SER A 29 2.14 -7.96 5.20
C SER A 29 3.17 -7.92 4.09
N LEU A 30 4.19 -7.07 4.25
CA LEU A 30 5.25 -6.87 3.28
C LEU A 30 6.53 -7.64 3.64
N GLY A 31 6.39 -8.84 4.20
CA GLY A 31 7.51 -9.66 4.66
C GLY A 31 8.21 -9.00 5.86
N ASP A 32 9.53 -8.84 5.76
CA ASP A 32 10.38 -8.25 6.81
C ASP A 32 10.32 -6.71 6.84
N ILE A 33 9.68 -6.08 5.86
CA ILE A 33 9.41 -4.63 5.90
C ILE A 33 8.36 -4.39 7.00
N PRO A 34 8.60 -3.48 7.97
CA PRO A 34 7.72 -3.27 9.13
C PRO A 34 6.49 -2.41 8.79
N PHE A 35 5.85 -2.69 7.65
CA PHE A 35 4.65 -2.04 7.16
C PHE A 35 3.69 -3.08 6.60
N THR A 36 2.39 -2.80 6.71
CA THR A 36 1.38 -3.39 5.85
C THR A 36 1.04 -2.44 4.71
N TRP A 37 0.53 -3.00 3.61
CA TRP A 37 -0.01 -2.25 2.49
C TRP A 37 -1.51 -2.50 2.34
N SER A 38 -2.28 -1.43 2.34
CA SER A 38 -3.74 -1.44 2.21
C SER A 38 -4.15 -1.55 0.75
N VAL A 39 -4.81 -2.64 0.38
CA VAL A 39 -5.25 -2.91 -0.99
C VAL A 39 -6.73 -3.26 -1.05
N PRO A 40 -7.42 -3.01 -2.17
CA PRO A 40 -8.79 -3.45 -2.34
C PRO A 40 -8.92 -4.97 -2.18
N LYS A 41 -9.87 -5.40 -1.35
CA LYS A 41 -10.13 -6.82 -1.06
C LYS A 41 -10.45 -7.62 -2.32
N SER A 42 -11.08 -7.01 -3.31
CA SER A 42 -11.40 -7.64 -4.59
C SER A 42 -10.18 -7.96 -5.46
N ILE A 43 -9.02 -7.36 -5.16
CA ILE A 43 -7.78 -7.51 -5.95
C ILE A 43 -6.75 -8.36 -5.18
N SER A 44 -6.85 -8.47 -3.85
CA SER A 44 -5.80 -9.09 -3.03
C SER A 44 -5.48 -10.54 -3.39
N SER A 45 -6.43 -11.30 -3.93
CA SER A 45 -6.19 -12.68 -4.40
C SER A 45 -5.29 -12.77 -5.63
N HIS A 46 -5.09 -11.68 -6.36
CA HIS A 46 -4.17 -11.59 -7.49
C HIS A 46 -2.75 -11.24 -7.06
N LEU A 47 -2.55 -10.90 -5.78
CA LEU A 47 -1.27 -10.40 -5.27
C LEU A 47 -0.50 -11.51 -4.56
N THR A 48 0.79 -11.59 -4.85
CA THR A 48 1.71 -12.47 -4.13
C THR A 48 2.89 -11.65 -3.64
N ILE A 49 3.25 -11.84 -2.37
CA ILE A 49 4.34 -11.14 -1.70
C ILE A 49 5.51 -12.10 -1.56
N GLU A 50 6.68 -11.72 -2.05
CA GLU A 50 7.90 -12.53 -1.97
C GLU A 50 9.09 -11.68 -1.53
N THR A 51 9.93 -12.23 -0.66
CA THR A 51 11.26 -11.66 -0.37
C THR A 51 12.22 -12.17 -1.46
N PRO A 52 12.78 -11.30 -2.30
CA PRO A 52 13.69 -11.74 -3.36
C PRO A 52 15.01 -12.24 -2.77
N SER A 53 15.57 -13.28 -3.38
CA SER A 53 16.87 -13.88 -3.06
C SER A 53 17.71 -14.08 -4.33
N ASN A 54 17.93 -12.99 -5.06
CA ASN A 54 18.64 -12.97 -6.35
C ASN A 54 19.70 -11.86 -6.39
N GLU A 55 20.40 -11.71 -7.52
CA GLU A 55 21.46 -10.71 -7.66
C GLU A 55 20.97 -9.26 -7.44
N TYR A 56 19.74 -8.94 -7.86
CA TYR A 56 19.13 -7.63 -7.63
C TYR A 56 18.85 -7.38 -6.15
N SER A 57 18.48 -8.44 -5.43
CA SER A 57 18.28 -8.37 -3.99
C SER A 57 19.60 -8.08 -3.27
N GLN A 58 20.71 -8.64 -3.75
CA GLN A 58 22.04 -8.35 -3.21
C GLN A 58 22.44 -6.89 -3.45
N TYR A 59 22.16 -6.34 -4.63
CA TYR A 59 22.46 -4.92 -4.93
C TYR A 59 21.77 -3.95 -3.97
N ALA A 60 20.50 -4.20 -3.62
CA ALA A 60 19.79 -3.39 -2.62
C ALA A 60 20.42 -3.51 -1.23
N THR A 61 20.80 -4.71 -0.81
CA THR A 61 21.49 -4.95 0.46
C THR A 61 22.85 -4.24 0.51
N ASP A 62 23.64 -4.32 -0.56
CA ASP A 62 24.95 -3.67 -0.65
C ASP A 62 24.84 -2.14 -0.62
N ALA A 63 23.76 -1.59 -1.18
CA ALA A 63 23.41 -0.17 -1.07
C ALA A 63 22.92 0.23 0.34
N GLY A 64 22.62 -0.74 1.22
CA GLY A 64 22.23 -0.54 2.61
C GLY A 64 20.74 -0.72 2.91
N ALA A 65 19.98 -1.42 2.05
CA ALA A 65 18.63 -1.85 2.38
C ALA A 65 18.67 -2.85 3.54
N VAL A 66 17.75 -2.70 4.50
CA VAL A 66 17.61 -3.65 5.61
C VAL A 66 16.50 -4.68 5.37
N ALA A 67 15.56 -4.37 4.47
CA ALA A 67 14.53 -5.28 3.99
C ALA A 67 14.07 -4.88 2.60
N GLN A 68 13.54 -5.85 1.86
CA GLN A 68 13.01 -5.65 0.51
C GLN A 68 11.95 -6.71 0.18
N THR A 69 11.02 -6.33 -0.68
CA THR A 69 9.86 -7.15 -1.03
C THR A 69 9.46 -6.93 -2.48
N LEU A 70 9.17 -8.00 -3.20
CA LEU A 70 8.51 -7.95 -4.49
C LEU A 70 7.04 -8.28 -4.32
N VAL A 71 6.20 -7.47 -4.94
CA VAL A 71 4.77 -7.74 -5.09
C VAL A 71 4.51 -8.12 -6.53
N TYR A 72 4.01 -9.34 -6.73
CA TYR A 72 3.59 -9.84 -8.03
C TYR A 72 2.09 -9.67 -8.22
N TYR A 73 1.69 -9.39 -9.45
CA TYR A 73 0.30 -9.48 -9.90
C TYR A 73 0.14 -10.68 -10.83
N THR A 74 -0.81 -11.56 -10.52
CA THR A 74 -1.19 -12.70 -11.38
C THR A 74 -2.50 -12.36 -12.07
N PRO A 75 -2.53 -12.16 -13.40
CA PRO A 75 -3.77 -11.91 -14.12
C PRO A 75 -4.65 -13.15 -14.17
N ASP A 76 -5.90 -13.00 -14.60
CA ASP A 76 -6.80 -14.13 -14.81
C ASP A 76 -6.30 -15.12 -15.86
N SER A 77 -5.58 -14.59 -16.84
CA SER A 77 -4.97 -15.34 -17.93
C SER A 77 -3.60 -14.77 -18.22
N GLY A 78 -2.61 -15.65 -18.34
CA GLY A 78 -1.22 -15.29 -18.59
C GLY A 78 -0.31 -15.52 -17.39
N SER A 79 0.91 -15.01 -17.50
CA SER A 79 1.94 -15.19 -16.48
C SER A 79 1.90 -14.06 -15.45
N ARG A 80 2.25 -14.41 -14.21
CA ARG A 80 2.49 -13.41 -13.17
C ARG A 80 3.59 -12.45 -13.58
N THR A 81 3.48 -11.19 -13.14
CA THR A 81 4.44 -10.13 -13.42
C THR A 81 4.79 -9.39 -12.13
N ILE A 82 5.99 -8.82 -12.06
CA ILE A 82 6.35 -7.93 -10.95
C ILE A 82 5.50 -6.67 -11.08
N PHE A 83 4.66 -6.43 -10.08
CA PHE A 83 3.92 -5.18 -9.98
C PHE A 83 4.77 -4.11 -9.33
N MET A 84 5.36 -4.36 -8.15
CA MET A 84 6.26 -3.38 -7.54
C MET A 84 7.36 -4.04 -6.72
N GLY A 85 8.49 -3.35 -6.62
CA GLY A 85 9.50 -3.57 -5.60
C GLY A 85 9.33 -2.55 -4.46
N LEU A 86 9.46 -3.02 -3.23
CA LEU A 86 9.50 -2.18 -2.03
C LEU A 86 10.84 -2.37 -1.36
N TYR A 87 11.42 -1.27 -0.88
CA TYR A 87 12.69 -1.29 -0.17
C TYR A 87 12.60 -0.48 1.11
N TYR A 88 13.25 -0.99 2.15
CA TYR A 88 13.33 -0.33 3.45
C TYR A 88 14.78 -0.03 3.79
N PHE A 89 15.08 1.25 3.98
CA PHE A 89 16.44 1.77 4.11
C PHE A 89 16.57 2.71 5.30
N PRO A 90 17.74 2.79 5.95
CA PRO A 90 18.13 3.99 6.68
C PRO A 90 18.14 5.20 5.73
N SER A 91 17.55 6.32 6.14
CA SER A 91 17.40 7.54 5.32
C SER A 91 18.73 8.01 4.73
N ALA A 92 19.83 7.91 5.51
CA ALA A 92 21.17 8.25 5.04
C ALA A 92 21.68 7.34 3.92
N ARG A 93 21.38 6.03 3.98
CA ARG A 93 21.78 5.06 2.95
C ARG A 93 20.98 5.24 1.67
N PHE A 94 19.67 5.44 1.79
CA PHE A 94 18.81 5.75 0.65
C PHE A 94 19.28 7.01 -0.11
N LYS A 95 19.62 8.07 0.62
CA LYS A 95 20.15 9.31 0.04
C LYS A 95 21.50 9.12 -0.63
N ALA A 96 22.41 8.36 -0.02
CA ALA A 96 23.72 8.05 -0.60
C ALA A 96 23.63 7.18 -1.87
N ALA A 97 22.62 6.32 -1.93
CA ALA A 97 22.33 5.48 -3.09
C ALA A 97 21.58 6.21 -4.22
N SER A 98 21.07 7.43 -3.97
CA SER A 98 20.34 8.23 -4.94
C SER A 98 21.28 9.14 -5.70
N ARG A 99 21.17 9.13 -7.03
CA ARG A 99 21.91 10.04 -7.92
C ARG A 99 20.92 11.02 -8.58
N PRO A 100 21.16 12.35 -8.52
CA PRO A 100 20.20 13.33 -9.05
C PRO A 100 19.99 13.26 -10.57
N ASP A 101 20.97 12.73 -11.30
CA ASP A 101 21.03 12.64 -12.75
C ASP A 101 20.63 11.27 -13.30
N GLU A 102 20.31 10.31 -12.42
CA GLU A 102 19.90 8.97 -12.80
C GLU A 102 18.48 8.67 -12.29
N PRO A 103 17.72 7.80 -12.96
CA PRO A 103 16.48 7.27 -12.42
C PRO A 103 16.71 6.66 -11.02
N PRO A 104 15.78 6.83 -10.06
CA PRO A 104 15.95 6.28 -8.72
C PRO A 104 16.10 4.76 -8.74
N SER A 105 17.29 4.26 -8.40
CA SER A 105 17.61 2.82 -8.43
C SER A 105 16.72 1.98 -7.50
N PHE A 106 16.22 2.59 -6.42
CA PHE A 106 15.38 1.93 -5.41
C PHE A 106 14.00 2.58 -5.31
N GLY A 107 13.53 3.15 -6.43
CA GLY A 107 12.23 3.77 -6.53
C GLY A 107 12.09 5.09 -5.77
N SER A 108 10.85 5.53 -5.63
CA SER A 108 10.50 6.79 -4.99
C SER A 108 10.18 6.60 -3.51
N LYS A 109 10.60 7.56 -2.68
CA LYS A 109 10.25 7.60 -1.26
C LYS A 109 8.72 7.70 -1.10
N VAL A 110 8.16 6.84 -0.24
CA VAL A 110 6.73 6.82 0.08
C VAL A 110 6.48 7.20 1.54
N VAL A 111 7.26 6.66 2.47
CA VAL A 111 7.19 6.99 3.90
C VAL A 111 8.59 7.31 4.41
N GLU A 112 8.71 8.30 5.29
CA GLU A 112 9.92 8.58 6.07
C GLU A 112 9.54 8.75 7.54
N SER A 113 10.11 7.94 8.41
CA SER A 113 9.81 7.93 9.84
C SER A 113 10.98 7.28 10.59
N ASP A 114 11.32 7.81 11.77
CA ASP A 114 12.35 7.26 12.66
C ASP A 114 13.71 7.00 11.98
N GLY A 115 14.11 7.90 11.07
CA GLY A 115 15.37 7.79 10.34
C GLY A 115 15.37 6.69 9.26
N MET A 116 14.22 6.09 8.97
CA MET A 116 14.03 5.06 7.97
C MET A 116 13.14 5.56 6.83
N ILE A 117 13.35 5.00 5.64
CA ILE A 117 12.59 5.27 4.42
C ILE A 117 12.00 3.95 3.90
N LEU A 118 10.69 3.97 3.63
CA LEU A 118 10.06 3.02 2.72
C LEU A 118 9.99 3.66 1.34
N SER A 119 10.56 3.00 0.34
CA SER A 119 10.46 3.40 -1.07
C SER A 119 9.79 2.33 -1.90
N ALA A 120 9.14 2.76 -2.98
CA ALA A 120 8.46 1.90 -3.93
C ALA A 120 8.99 2.13 -5.35
N ALA A 121 9.28 1.04 -6.06
CA ALA A 121 9.53 1.00 -7.48
C ALA A 121 8.35 0.25 -8.12
N GLY A 122 7.31 1.00 -8.47
CA GLY A 122 6.16 0.48 -9.22
C GLY A 122 6.43 0.48 -10.73
N PRO A 123 5.50 -0.11 -11.51
CA PRO A 123 5.62 -0.07 -12.95
C PRO A 123 5.45 1.39 -13.41
N GLN A 124 6.09 1.76 -14.51
CA GLN A 124 6.01 3.14 -15.06
C GLN A 124 4.92 3.24 -16.13
N ASP A 125 4.52 2.10 -16.70
CA ASP A 125 3.52 1.97 -17.75
C ASP A 125 2.41 0.98 -17.34
N SER A 126 1.29 1.03 -18.07
CA SER A 126 0.22 0.04 -17.88
C SER A 126 0.68 -1.34 -18.35
N ILE A 127 0.59 -2.35 -17.49
CA ILE A 127 1.00 -3.72 -17.80
C ILE A 127 -0.06 -4.45 -18.65
N TYR A 128 -1.31 -4.03 -18.53
CA TYR A 128 -2.46 -4.58 -19.27
C TYR A 128 -3.27 -3.47 -19.92
N ASP A 129 -4.12 -3.81 -20.89
CA ASP A 129 -5.07 -2.87 -21.48
C ASP A 129 -6.04 -2.33 -20.40
N PRO A 130 -6.12 -1.00 -20.18
CA PRO A 130 -6.95 -0.38 -19.13
C PRO A 130 -8.44 -0.69 -19.22
N SER A 131 -8.95 -1.12 -20.38
CA SER A 131 -10.36 -1.48 -20.57
C SER A 131 -10.69 -2.85 -19.97
N THR A 132 -9.69 -3.73 -19.81
CA THR A 132 -9.82 -5.09 -19.27
C THR A 132 -9.98 -5.08 -17.76
N ARG A 133 -10.38 -6.23 -17.18
CA ARG A 133 -10.47 -6.40 -15.73
C ARG A 133 -9.10 -6.22 -15.06
N ASP A 134 -8.07 -6.85 -15.61
CA ASP A 134 -6.71 -6.74 -15.08
C ASP A 134 -6.16 -5.32 -15.21
N GLY A 135 -6.42 -4.63 -16.32
CA GLY A 135 -6.04 -3.22 -16.47
C GLY A 135 -6.69 -2.30 -15.45
N LYS A 136 -7.97 -2.52 -15.14
CA LYS A 136 -8.69 -1.80 -14.07
C LYS A 136 -8.12 -2.12 -12.69
N ASN A 137 -7.80 -3.38 -12.41
CA ASN A 137 -7.18 -3.80 -11.16
C ASN A 137 -5.82 -3.11 -10.96
N ILE A 138 -4.96 -3.13 -11.98
CA ILE A 138 -3.67 -2.45 -11.96
C ILE A 138 -3.85 -0.95 -11.75
N THR A 139 -4.76 -0.31 -12.49
CA THR A 139 -5.07 1.12 -12.34
C THR A 139 -5.51 1.47 -10.91
N GLU A 140 -6.29 0.60 -10.28
CA GLU A 140 -6.72 0.80 -8.90
C GLU A 140 -5.56 0.66 -7.90
N LEU A 141 -4.74 -0.38 -8.05
CA LEU A 141 -3.55 -0.58 -7.20
C LEU A 141 -2.57 0.59 -7.30
N TYR A 142 -2.38 1.13 -8.51
CA TYR A 142 -1.50 2.26 -8.78
C TYR A 142 -1.79 3.50 -7.93
N LYS A 143 -3.06 3.76 -7.62
CA LYS A 143 -3.48 4.91 -6.78
C LYS A 143 -2.88 4.83 -5.37
N ASN A 144 -2.51 3.63 -4.93
CA ASN A 144 -2.05 3.38 -3.57
C ASN A 144 -0.52 3.27 -3.48
N VAL A 145 0.19 2.82 -4.54
CA VAL A 145 1.64 2.54 -4.50
C VAL A 145 2.46 3.69 -3.89
N TYR A 146 2.24 4.93 -4.35
CA TYR A 146 3.00 6.10 -3.91
C TYR A 146 2.27 6.94 -2.85
N THR A 147 1.17 6.43 -2.31
CA THR A 147 0.36 7.12 -1.31
C THR A 147 0.74 6.64 0.08
N ALA A 148 1.40 7.49 0.86
CA ALA A 148 1.85 7.17 2.23
C ALA A 148 0.72 6.58 3.12
N LYS A 149 -0.51 7.08 2.97
CA LYS A 149 -1.69 6.60 3.74
C LYS A 149 -2.09 5.16 3.44
N SER A 150 -1.60 4.57 2.36
CA SER A 150 -1.84 3.14 2.07
C SER A 150 -0.89 2.24 2.85
N TYR A 151 0.08 2.78 3.58
CA TYR A 151 1.03 2.01 4.37
C TYR A 151 0.81 2.26 5.85
N THR A 152 0.71 1.18 6.62
CA THR A 152 0.56 1.24 8.08
C THR A 152 1.74 0.55 8.73
N ALA A 153 2.44 1.24 9.64
CA ALA A 153 3.53 0.63 10.38
C ALA A 153 3.02 -0.57 11.19
N THR A 154 3.71 -1.71 11.10
CA THR A 154 3.43 -2.84 11.97
C THR A 154 3.90 -2.49 13.37
N LYS A 155 3.06 -2.69 14.39
CA LYS A 155 3.49 -2.52 15.78
C LYS A 155 4.64 -3.48 16.06
N SER A 156 5.79 -2.96 16.47
CA SER A 156 6.88 -3.77 17.02
C SER A 156 6.31 -4.62 18.15
N LYS A 157 6.46 -5.95 18.06
CA LYS A 157 6.18 -6.84 19.20
C LYS A 157 7.26 -6.68 20.26
#